data_AF-A0AAD8IZ75-F1
#
_entry.id   AF-A0AAD8IZ75-F1
#
_cell.length_a   1.000
_cell.length_b   1.000
_cell.length_c   1.000
_cell.angle_alpha   90.00
_cell.angle_beta   90.00
_cell.angle_gamma   90.00
#
_symmetry.space_group_name_H-M   'P 1'
#
loop_
_entity.id
_entity.type
_entity.pdbx_description
1 polymer ?
#
loop_
_entity_poly.entity_id
_entity_poly.type
_entity_poly.pdbx_seq_one_letter_code
_entity_poly.pdbx_strand_id
1 'polypeptide(L)'
;MHLRELSTSEDIDLSCMGLSMKDKFEKYWLNSDGCDVQEYNTLFAFALILDPRYKVQSLKLCFEKLYTDQDTIVEVANMMFKLKKLFVEYMPKGRNNSTETSS
;
A
#
# COMPACT_ATOMS: atom_id res chain seq x y z
N MET A 1 2.79 9.85 11.18
CA MET A 1 2.92 10.44 9.82
C MET A 1 3.45 11.86 10.02
N HIS A 2 4.76 12.06 9.86
CA HIS A 2 5.48 13.33 10.18
C HIS A 2 5.42 14.38 9.05
N LEU A 3 4.62 14.15 8.02
CA LEU A 3 4.63 14.96 6.79
C LEU A 3 4.21 16.41 7.03
N ARG A 4 3.24 16.63 7.93
CA ARG A 4 2.77 17.96 8.30
C ARG A 4 3.85 18.76 9.01
N GLU A 5 4.57 18.14 9.92
CA GLU A 5 5.67 18.76 10.67
C GLU A 5 6.84 19.13 9.77
N LEU A 6 7.19 18.25 8.82
CA LEU A 6 8.23 18.52 7.81
C LEU A 6 7.84 19.70 6.91
N SER A 7 6.58 19.78 6.48
CA SER A 7 6.08 20.88 5.64
C SER A 7 6.00 22.23 6.36
N THR A 8 6.10 22.24 7.70
CA THR A 8 6.11 23.46 8.52
C THR A 8 7.46 23.68 9.21
N SER A 9 8.51 22.99 8.76
CA SER A 9 9.85 23.15 9.32
C SER A 9 10.39 24.57 9.08
N GLU A 10 11.16 25.08 10.04
CA GLU A 10 11.89 26.34 9.91
C GLU A 10 13.06 26.23 8.92
N ASP A 11 13.56 25.01 8.72
CA ASP A 11 14.55 24.71 7.71
C ASP A 11 13.89 24.70 6.33
N ILE A 12 14.34 25.63 5.47
CA ILE A 12 13.77 25.87 4.13
C ILE A 12 13.88 24.63 3.25
N ASP A 13 14.98 23.90 3.32
CA ASP A 13 15.18 22.70 2.48
C ASP A 13 14.26 21.57 2.95
N LEU A 14 14.14 21.37 4.27
CA LEU A 14 13.21 20.40 4.85
C LEU A 14 11.75 20.75 4.56
N SER A 15 11.40 22.03 4.64
CA SER A 15 10.06 22.54 4.32
C SER A 15 9.73 22.34 2.85
N CYS A 16 10.63 22.71 1.93
CA CYS A 16 10.44 22.49 0.49
C CYS A 16 10.28 21.00 0.15
N MET A 17 11.08 20.12 0.77
CA MET A 17 10.93 18.67 0.60
C MET A 17 9.59 18.18 1.15
N GLY A 18 9.21 18.63 2.35
CA GLY A 18 7.94 18.28 2.99
C GLY A 18 6.72 18.71 2.16
N LEU A 19 6.76 19.92 1.59
CA LEU A 19 5.73 20.45 0.70
C LEU A 19 5.63 19.64 -0.60
N SER A 20 6.77 19.33 -1.24
CA SER A 20 6.78 18.50 -2.46
C SER A 20 6.19 17.10 -2.24
N MET A 21 6.45 16.50 -1.07
CA MET A 21 5.86 15.21 -0.70
C MET A 21 4.37 15.34 -0.37
N LYS A 22 3.95 16.46 0.23
CA LYS A 22 2.54 16.77 0.51
C LYS A 22 1.74 16.95 -0.79
N ASP A 23 2.27 17.65 -1.78
CA ASP A 23 1.61 17.83 -3.08
C ASP A 23 1.37 16.49 -3.79
N LYS A 24 2.37 15.60 -3.75
CA LYS A 24 2.22 14.24 -4.27
C LYS A 24 1.17 13.46 -3.48
N PHE A 25 1.15 13.59 -2.16
CA PHE A 25 0.15 12.95 -1.33
C PHE A 25 -1.25 13.43 -1.71
N GLU A 26 -1.50 14.74 -1.75
CA GLU A 26 -2.79 15.32 -2.09
C GLU A 26 -3.25 14.94 -3.50
N LYS A 27 -2.34 14.92 -4.49
CA LYS A 27 -2.64 14.51 -5.86
C LYS A 27 -3.22 13.09 -6.00
N TYR A 28 -2.78 12.15 -5.16
CA TYR A 28 -3.26 10.77 -5.21
C TYR A 28 -4.37 10.50 -4.19
N TRP A 29 -4.32 11.20 -3.05
CA TRP A 29 -5.21 10.95 -1.93
C TRP A 29 -6.53 11.72 -2.01
N LEU A 30 -6.58 12.79 -2.80
CA LEU A 30 -7.76 13.62 -3.02
C LEU A 30 -8.23 13.46 -4.46
N ASN A 31 -9.50 13.18 -4.65
CA ASN A 31 -10.12 13.18 -5.96
C ASN A 31 -10.41 14.64 -6.36
N SER A 32 -9.75 15.10 -7.42
CA SER A 32 -9.93 16.44 -7.97
C SER A 32 -10.89 16.40 -9.16
N ASP A 33 -12.09 15.84 -8.98
CA ASP A 33 -13.09 15.79 -10.03
C ASP A 33 -13.90 17.09 -10.04
N GLY A 34 -13.29 18.18 -10.51
CA GLY A 34 -13.93 19.41 -10.99
C GLY A 34 -14.88 20.16 -10.04
N CYS A 35 -15.08 19.70 -8.82
CA CYS A 35 -15.99 20.23 -7.82
C CYS A 35 -15.15 20.60 -6.59
N ASP A 36 -15.42 21.75 -5.98
CA ASP A 36 -14.66 22.34 -4.85
C ASP A 36 -14.65 21.49 -3.55
N VAL A 37 -15.11 20.24 -3.62
CA VAL A 37 -15.11 19.28 -2.53
C VAL A 37 -13.97 18.29 -2.76
N GLN A 38 -12.87 18.47 -2.03
CA GLN A 38 -11.76 17.51 -2.01
C GLN A 38 -12.20 16.24 -1.26
N GLU A 39 -12.74 15.27 -2.00
CA GLU A 39 -13.10 13.97 -1.44
C GLU A 39 -11.86 13.07 -1.35
N TYR A 40 -11.71 12.35 -0.24
CA TYR A 40 -10.63 11.39 -0.08
C TYR A 40 -10.87 10.20 -1.01
N ASN A 41 -9.81 9.73 -1.66
CA ASN A 41 -9.91 8.57 -2.52
C ASN A 41 -9.99 7.28 -1.68
N THR A 42 -11.20 6.73 -1.57
CA THR A 42 -11.50 5.50 -0.85
C THR A 42 -10.65 4.31 -1.31
N LEU A 43 -10.22 4.26 -2.58
CA LEU A 43 -9.34 3.22 -3.09
C LEU A 43 -7.99 3.22 -2.38
N PHE A 44 -7.43 4.41 -2.13
CA PHE A 44 -6.17 4.56 -1.42
C PHE A 44 -6.30 4.27 0.08
N ALA A 45 -7.45 4.59 0.69
CA ALA A 45 -7.76 4.16 2.05
C ALA A 45 -7.83 2.62 2.17
N PHE A 46 -8.49 1.95 1.21
CA PHE A 46 -8.50 0.48 1.16
C PHE A 46 -7.13 -0.11 0.87
N ALA A 47 -6.33 0.50 0.01
CA ALA A 47 -4.97 0.06 -0.24
C ALA A 47 -4.10 0.16 1.02
N LEU A 48 -4.28 1.21 1.83
CA LEU A 48 -3.58 1.38 3.12
C LEU A 48 -4.01 0.32 4.15
N ILE A 49 -5.31 0.02 4.18
CA ILE A 49 -5.83 -1.08 5.00
C ILE A 49 -5.24 -2.39 4.50
N LEU A 50 -5.34 -2.70 3.21
CA LEU A 50 -4.88 -3.97 2.65
C LEU A 50 -3.35 -4.08 2.56
N ASP A 51 -2.61 -3.01 2.88
CA ASP A 51 -1.16 -3.00 2.89
C ASP A 51 -0.60 -4.06 3.87
N PRO A 52 0.01 -5.15 3.36
CA PRO A 52 0.49 -6.24 4.19
C PRO A 52 1.58 -5.80 5.18
N ARG A 53 2.30 -4.70 4.89
CA ARG A 53 3.45 -4.24 5.68
C ARG A 53 3.08 -3.94 7.12
N TYR A 54 1.87 -3.42 7.35
CA TYR A 54 1.37 -3.11 8.70
C TYR A 54 0.54 -4.25 9.29
N LYS A 55 -0.15 -5.03 8.45
CA LYS A 55 -1.08 -6.08 8.93
C LYS A 55 -0.40 -7.37 9.36
N VAL A 56 0.75 -7.74 8.80
CA VAL A 56 1.41 -9.01 9.16
C VAL A 56 1.85 -9.03 10.61
N GLN A 57 2.37 -7.90 11.13
CA GLN A 57 2.74 -7.80 12.55
C GLN A 57 1.52 -7.83 13.48
N SER A 58 0.43 -7.14 13.12
CA SER A 58 -0.81 -7.21 13.88
C SER A 58 -1.43 -8.61 13.88
N LEU A 59 -1.35 -9.32 12.75
CA LEU A 59 -1.79 -10.71 12.66
C LEU A 59 -0.92 -11.62 13.52
N LYS A 60 0.41 -11.49 13.50
CA LYS A 60 1.33 -12.24 14.36
C LYS A 60 0.96 -12.08 15.83
N LEU A 61 0.75 -10.84 16.28
CA LEU A 61 0.32 -10.55 17.66
C LEU A 61 -1.08 -11.11 17.98
N CYS A 62 -1.98 -11.18 17.01
CA CYS A 62 -3.30 -11.79 17.19
C CYS A 62 -3.19 -13.32 17.31
N PHE A 63 -2.37 -13.97 16.48
CA PHE A 63 -2.11 -15.40 16.55
C PHE A 63 -1.39 -15.78 17.85
N GLU A 64 -0.40 -15.00 18.29
CA GLU A 64 0.30 -15.18 19.58
C GLU A 64 -0.67 -15.12 20.77
N LYS A 65 -1.75 -14.34 20.66
CA LYS A 65 -2.80 -14.26 21.70
C LYS A 65 -3.84 -15.39 21.61
N LEU A 66 -4.08 -15.95 20.43
CA LEU A 66 -5.09 -16.99 20.22
C LEU A 66 -4.53 -18.41 20.31
N TYR A 67 -3.24 -18.61 20.03
CA TYR A 67 -2.60 -19.91 19.89
C TYR A 67 -1.23 -19.91 20.57
N THR A 68 -0.82 -21.07 21.10
CA THR A 68 0.51 -21.29 21.69
C THR A 68 1.63 -21.02 20.68
N ASP A 69 2.77 -20.50 21.13
CA ASP A 69 3.84 -19.92 20.30
C ASP A 69 4.31 -20.76 19.10
N GLN A 70 4.32 -22.09 19.18
CA GLN A 70 4.75 -22.96 18.08
C GLN A 70 3.77 -23.00 16.90
N ASP A 71 2.46 -23.02 17.16
CA ASP A 71 1.44 -23.11 16.11
C ASP A 71 1.30 -21.78 15.35
N THR A 72 1.55 -20.67 16.04
CA THR A 72 1.49 -19.31 15.50
C THR A 72 2.49 -19.05 14.39
N ILE A 73 3.74 -19.52 14.53
CA ILE A 73 4.79 -19.29 13.53
C ILE A 73 4.45 -20.03 12.22
N VAL A 74 3.95 -21.27 12.33
CA VAL A 74 3.56 -22.10 11.18
C VAL A 74 2.38 -21.46 10.45
N GLU A 75 1.37 -20.97 11.16
CA GLU A 75 0.18 -20.42 10.54
C GLU A 75 0.43 -19.07 9.85
N VAL A 76 1.26 -18.21 10.44
CA VAL A 76 1.71 -16.97 9.79
C VAL A 76 2.53 -17.26 8.53
N ALA A 77 3.41 -18.27 8.57
CA ALA A 77 4.17 -18.68 7.38
C ALA A 77 3.25 -19.22 6.26
N ASN A 78 2.25 -20.04 6.60
CA ASN A 78 1.24 -20.55 5.67
C ASN A 78 0.41 -19.42 5.05
N MET A 79 0.01 -18.44 5.85
CA MET A 79 -0.74 -17.28 5.36
C MET A 79 0.07 -16.45 4.36
N MET A 80 1.35 -16.19 4.67
CA MET A 80 2.26 -15.49 3.78
C MET A 80 2.52 -16.26 2.48
N PHE A 81 2.61 -17.58 2.56
CA PHE A 81 2.72 -18.44 1.37
C PHE A 81 1.49 -18.32 0.46
N LYS A 82 0.28 -18.41 1.03
CA LYS A 82 -0.97 -18.24 0.27
C LYS A 82 -1.08 -16.85 -0.37
N LEU A 83 -0.70 -15.80 0.35
CA LEU A 83 -0.70 -14.43 -0.15
C LEU A 83 0.27 -14.26 -1.34
N LYS A 84 1.48 -14.83 -1.26
CA LYS A 84 2.43 -14.85 -2.38
C LYS A 84 1.87 -15.59 -3.60
N LYS A 85 1.17 -16.71 -3.39
CA LYS A 85 0.56 -17.47 -4.48
C LYS A 85 -0.53 -16.65 -5.19
N LEU A 86 -1.40 -15.97 -4.43
CA LEU A 86 -2.39 -15.05 -4.98
C LEU A 86 -1.72 -13.90 -5.75
N PHE A 87 -0.67 -13.31 -5.20
CA PHE A 87 0.06 -12.25 -5.90
C PHE A 87 0.59 -12.74 -7.26
N VAL A 88 1.26 -13.89 -7.31
CA VAL A 88 1.78 -14.48 -8.56
C VAL A 88 0.68 -14.75 -9.57
N GLU A 89 -0.50 -15.18 -9.13
CA GLU A 89 -1.64 -15.45 -10.01
C GLU A 89 -2.20 -14.16 -10.65
N TYR A 90 -2.26 -13.07 -9.89
CA TYR A 90 -2.75 -11.77 -10.35
C TYR A 90 -1.69 -10.93 -11.06
N MET A 91 -0.43 -11.36 -11.09
CA MET A 91 0.59 -10.71 -11.89
C MET A 91 0.22 -10.84 -13.38
N PRO A 92 0.14 -9.72 -14.11
CA PRO A 92 -0.23 -9.75 -15.52
C PRO A 92 0.76 -10.63 -16.26
N LYS A 93 0.27 -11.75 -16.80
CA LYS A 93 1.06 -12.61 -17.69
C LYS A 93 1.35 -11.77 -18.93
N GLY A 94 2.63 -11.53 -19.20
CA GLY A 94 3.08 -10.70 -20.31
C GLY A 94 2.27 -11.02 -21.57
N ARG A 95 1.72 -9.98 -22.19
CA ARG A 95 0.97 -10.10 -23.44
C ARG A 95 1.94 -10.58 -24.51
N ASN A 96 1.86 -11.87 -24.85
CA ASN A 96 2.58 -12.41 -26.00
C ASN A 96 1.99 -11.74 -27.25
N ASN A 97 2.70 -10.77 -27.81
CA ASN A 97 2.41 -10.25 -29.13
C ASN A 97 2.83 -11.33 -30.15
N SER A 98 1.94 -12.29 -30.43
CA SER A 98 2.02 -13.06 -31.67
C SER A 98 1.71 -12.12 -32.83
N THR A 99 2.77 -11.54 -33.38
CA THR A 99 2.77 -11.04 -34.75
C THR A 99 2.80 -12.27 -35.65
N GLU A 100 1.63 -12.80 -35.96
CA GLU A 100 1.47 -13.65 -37.15
C GLU A 100 1.00 -12.75 -38.28
N THR A 101 1.99 -12.22 -39.01
CA THR A 101 1.83 -11.79 -40.40
C THR A 101 1.52 -13.06 -41.19
N SER A 102 0.38 -13.12 -41.86
CA SER A 102 0.12 -14.10 -42.91
C SER A 102 -0.47 -13.40 -44.11
N SER A 103 0.33 -13.53 -45.17
CA SER A 103 0.21 -13.33 -46.61
C SER A 103 -1.17 -13.12 -47.23
#